data_AF-A0A1G6YJU3-F1
#
_entry.id   AF-A0A1G6YJU3-F1
#
_cell.length_a   1.000
_cell.length_b   1.000
_cell.length_c   1.000
_cell.angle_alpha   90.00
_cell.angle_beta   90.00
_cell.angle_gamma   90.00
#
_symmetry.space_group_name_H-M   'P 1'
#
loop_
_entity.id
_entity.type
_entity.pdbx_description
1 polymer ?
#
loop_
_entity_poly.entity_id
_entity_poly.type
_entity_poly.pdbx_seq_one_letter_code
_entity_poly.pdbx_strand_id
1 'polypeptide(L)'
;MHEETLIVAESLTYLFAFGGLSKRHYVFAFDLPDDAIPQPANEIVRCCWVQPASIATLTTSVPTREIVTHLCVPAAKHPQVSPDR
;
A
#
# COMPACT_ATOMS: atom_id res chain seq x y z
N MET A 1 8.90 3.46 -7.84
CA MET A 1 7.54 3.36 -8.41
C MET A 1 7.60 3.59 -9.91
N HIS A 2 7.95 4.79 -10.37
CA HIS A 2 8.10 5.08 -11.81
C HIS A 2 9.00 4.08 -12.54
N GLU A 3 10.14 3.74 -11.96
CA GLU A 3 11.08 2.77 -12.53
C GLU A 3 10.45 1.41 -12.89
N GLU A 4 9.47 0.94 -12.12
CA GLU A 4 8.89 -0.40 -12.28
C GLU A 4 7.46 -0.40 -12.86
N THR A 5 6.71 0.69 -12.67
CA THR A 5 5.29 0.78 -13.02
C THR A 5 4.94 1.97 -13.90
N LEU A 6 5.91 2.81 -14.23
CA LEU A 6 5.78 4.13 -14.87
C LEU A 6 4.86 5.14 -14.14
N ILE A 7 4.34 4.77 -12.98
CA ILE A 7 3.53 5.65 -12.13
C ILE A 7 4.41 6.69 -11.45
N VAL A 8 4.03 7.96 -11.60
CA VAL A 8 4.64 9.09 -10.92
C VAL A 8 3.70 9.54 -9.79
N ALA A 9 4.22 9.56 -8.57
CA ALA A 9 3.52 10.11 -7.41
C ALA A 9 4.02 11.54 -7.14
N GLU A 10 3.11 12.50 -7.01
CA GLU A 10 3.48 13.88 -6.67
C GLU A 10 3.88 14.03 -5.20
N SER A 11 3.21 13.27 -4.31
CA SER A 11 3.52 13.24 -2.89
C SER A 11 3.25 11.86 -2.30
N LEU A 12 3.92 11.55 -1.18
CA LEU A 12 3.76 10.31 -0.44
C LEU A 12 3.33 10.63 1.00
N THR A 13 2.25 10.01 1.45
CA THR A 13 1.80 10.04 2.84
C THR A 13 2.29 8.80 3.55
N TYR A 14 3.10 8.96 4.60
CA TYR A 14 3.47 7.84 5.47
C TYR A 14 2.25 7.36 6.26
N LEU A 15 2.01 6.06 6.27
CA LEU A 15 0.91 5.45 7.02
C LEU A 15 1.41 4.75 8.29
N PHE A 16 2.26 3.75 8.12
CA PHE A 16 2.82 2.97 9.24
C PHE A 16 4.06 2.19 8.80
N ALA A 17 4.72 1.54 9.75
CA ALA A 17 5.77 0.59 9.49
C ALA A 17 5.37 -0.80 9.99
N PHE A 18 5.50 -1.81 9.14
CA PHE A 18 5.26 -3.21 9.45
C PHE A 18 6.59 -3.96 9.63
N GLY A 19 6.80 -4.56 10.79
CA GLY A 19 8.02 -5.31 11.11
C GLY A 19 7.82 -6.80 10.90
N GLY A 20 8.67 -7.41 10.07
CA GLY A 20 8.85 -8.86 10.01
C GLY A 20 10.07 -9.32 10.83
N LEU A 21 10.41 -10.61 10.71
CA LEU A 21 11.55 -11.23 11.42
C LEU A 21 12.90 -10.58 11.11
N SER A 22 13.13 -10.18 9.85
CA SER A 22 14.42 -9.65 9.38
C SER A 22 14.32 -8.34 8.60
N LYS A 23 13.11 -7.94 8.20
CA LYS A 23 12.87 -6.76 7.37
C LYS A 23 11.82 -5.87 8.02
N ARG A 24 12.01 -4.55 7.88
CA ARG A 24 11.01 -3.54 8.22
C ARG A 24 10.48 -2.92 6.94
N HIS A 25 9.17 -2.96 6.77
CA HIS A 25 8.45 -2.40 5.64
C HIS A 25 7.87 -1.05 6.06
N TYR A 26 8.29 0.04 5.42
CA TYR A 26 7.68 1.37 5.60
C TYR A 26 6.59 1.53 4.54
N VAL A 27 5.36 1.76 4.97
CA VAL A 27 4.17 1.80 4.12
C VAL A 27 3.77 3.25 3.89
N PHE A 28 3.68 3.62 2.62
CA PHE A 28 3.25 4.94 2.15
C PHE A 28 2.06 4.78 1.22
N ALA A 29 1.19 5.79 1.18
CA ALA A 29 0.11 5.92 0.21
C ALA A 29 0.25 7.23 -0.57
N PHE A 30 -0.37 7.28 -1.73
CA PHE A 30 -0.43 8.45 -2.59
C PHE A 30 -1.70 8.38 -3.42
N ASP A 31 -2.22 9.54 -3.78
CA ASP A 31 -3.40 9.64 -4.62
C ASP A 31 -3.02 9.52 -6.09
N LEU A 32 -3.92 8.94 -6.87
CA LEU A 32 -3.78 8.76 -8.30
C LEU A 32 -5.02 9.29 -9.02
N PRO A 33 -4.87 9.81 -10.25
CA PRO A 33 -6.01 10.00 -11.14
C PRO A 33 -6.77 8.69 -11.34
N ASP A 34 -8.10 8.76 -11.43
CA ASP A 34 -8.98 7.59 -11.60
C ASP A 34 -8.67 6.78 -12.88
N ASP A 35 -8.09 7.42 -13.89
CA ASP A 35 -7.71 6.84 -15.18
C ASP A 35 -6.23 6.42 -15.24
N ALA A 36 -5.50 6.45 -14.11
CA ALA A 36 -4.12 5.99 -14.07
C ALA A 36 -4.03 4.49 -14.37
N ILE A 37 -3.18 4.13 -15.33
CA ILE A 37 -2.93 2.74 -15.71
C ILE A 37 -1.46 2.42 -15.45
N PRO A 38 -1.13 1.44 -14.58
CA PRO A 38 0.24 1.05 -14.34
C PRO A 38 0.75 0.28 -15.56
N GLN A 39 1.99 0.55 -15.96
CA GLN A 39 2.64 -0.15 -17.07
C GLN A 39 3.89 -0.87 -16.57
N PRO A 40 4.07 -2.16 -16.88
CA PRO A 40 5.24 -2.89 -16.41
C PRO A 40 6.50 -2.32 -17.04
N ALA A 41 7.55 -2.17 -16.24
CA ALA A 41 8.87 -1.77 -16.68
C ALA A 41 9.94 -2.60 -15.95
N ASN A 42 11.15 -2.62 -16.49
CA ASN A 42 12.33 -3.28 -15.93
C ASN A 42 12.09 -4.75 -15.54
N GLU A 43 12.07 -5.05 -14.24
CA GLU A 43 12.08 -6.42 -13.71
C GLU A 43 10.67 -7.03 -13.63
N ILE A 44 9.62 -6.20 -13.78
CA ILE A 44 8.23 -6.65 -13.67
C ILE A 44 7.65 -6.96 -15.06
N VAL A 45 7.16 -8.20 -15.24
CA VAL A 45 6.56 -8.66 -16.50
C VAL A 45 5.11 -8.20 -16.67
N ARG A 46 4.39 -7.95 -15.57
CA ARG A 46 2.97 -7.53 -15.58
C ARG A 46 2.61 -6.75 -14.34
N CYS A 47 1.81 -5.70 -14.51
CA CYS A 47 1.13 -5.00 -13.42
C CYS A 47 -0.35 -4.78 -13.76
N CYS A 48 -1.20 -4.76 -12.74
CA CYS A 48 -2.61 -4.41 -12.85
C CYS A 48 -3.15 -3.94 -11.50
N TRP A 49 -4.27 -3.22 -11.52
CA TRP A 49 -5.03 -2.92 -10.32
C TRP A 49 -5.78 -4.16 -9.83
N VAL A 50 -5.80 -4.36 -8.52
CA VAL A 50 -6.56 -5.44 -7.88
C VAL A 50 -7.32 -4.89 -6.69
N GLN A 51 -8.53 -5.42 -6.46
CA GLN A 51 -9.30 -5.12 -5.26
C GLN A 51 -8.56 -5.69 -4.04
N PRO A 52 -8.52 -4.99 -2.90
CA PRO A 52 -7.84 -5.50 -1.70
C PRO A 52 -8.36 -6.87 -1.25
N ALA A 53 -9.66 -7.11 -1.37
CA ALA A 53 -10.29 -8.40 -1.05
C ALA A 53 -9.71 -9.58 -1.86
N SER A 54 -9.19 -9.32 -3.06
CA SER A 54 -8.58 -10.33 -3.92
C SER A 54 -7.17 -10.74 -3.46
N ILE A 55 -6.50 -9.95 -2.63
CA ILE A 55 -5.12 -10.24 -2.20
C ILE A 55 -5.02 -11.56 -1.42
N ALA A 56 -6.08 -11.93 -0.70
CA ALA A 56 -6.16 -13.19 0.05
C ALA A 56 -6.06 -14.44 -0.85
N THR A 57 -6.45 -14.34 -2.13
CA THR A 57 -6.43 -15.46 -3.08
C THR A 57 -5.22 -15.44 -4.02
N LEU A 58 -4.41 -14.37 -3.98
CA LEU A 58 -3.22 -14.23 -4.82
C LEU A 58 -1.99 -14.86 -4.14
N THR A 59 -1.07 -15.36 -4.97
CA THR A 59 0.25 -15.79 -4.51
C THR A 59 1.08 -14.56 -4.17
N THR A 60 1.21 -14.29 -2.87
CA THR A 60 1.86 -13.09 -2.33
C THR A 60 2.63 -13.46 -1.06
N SER A 61 3.59 -12.63 -0.69
CA SER A 61 4.32 -12.81 0.57
C SER A 61 3.41 -12.58 1.78
N VAL A 62 3.75 -13.18 2.93
CA VAL A 62 3.02 -12.92 4.20
C VAL A 62 3.00 -11.43 4.53
N PRO A 63 4.11 -10.67 4.48
CA PRO A 63 4.08 -9.22 4.72
C PRO A 63 3.11 -8.46 3.81
N THR A 64 3.02 -8.84 2.53
CA THR A 64 2.09 -8.18 1.59
C THR A 64 0.64 -8.36 2.01
N ARG A 65 0.25 -9.57 2.45
CA ARG A 65 -1.12 -9.86 2.90
C ARG A 65 -1.46 -9.09 4.17
N GLU A 66 -0.57 -9.11 5.16
CA GLU A 66 -0.77 -8.42 6.43
C GLU A 66 -0.87 -6.91 6.26
N ILE A 67 -0.01 -6.30 5.42
CA ILE A 67 -0.08 -4.87 5.11
C ILE A 67 -1.44 -4.49 4.52
N VAL A 68 -1.95 -5.26 3.56
CA VAL A 68 -3.26 -5.00 2.95
C VAL A 68 -4.38 -5.16 3.98
N THR A 69 -4.32 -6.19 4.82
CA THR A 69 -5.30 -6.36 5.92
C THR A 69 -5.30 -5.15 6.85
N HIS A 70 -4.13 -4.65 7.26
CA HIS A 70 -4.02 -3.47 8.11
C HIS A 70 -4.59 -2.20 7.45
N LEU A 71 -4.50 -2.08 6.12
CA LEU A 71 -5.07 -0.95 5.37
C LEU A 71 -6.59 -1.04 5.22
N CYS A 72 -7.14 -2.25 5.12
CA CYS A 72 -8.56 -2.46 4.79
C CYS A 72 -9.46 -2.76 5.99
N VAL A 73 -8.89 -3.03 7.17
CA VAL A 73 -9.66 -3.03 8.41
C VAL A 73 -10.22 -1.61 8.58
N PRO A 74 -11.56 -1.43 8.70
CA PRO A 74 -12.12 -0.13 8.99
C PRO A 74 -11.40 0.42 10.20
N ALA A 75 -10.85 1.64 10.10
CA ALA A 75 -10.19 2.28 11.23
C ALA A 75 -11.12 2.15 12.44
N ALA A 76 -10.76 1.28 13.39
CA ALA A 76 -11.33 1.36 14.72
C ALA A 76 -11.05 2.80 15.13
N LYS A 77 -12.11 3.58 15.34
CA LYS A 77 -12.07 5.01 15.60
C LYS A 77 -10.88 5.30 16.50
N HIS A 78 -9.82 5.90 15.96
CA HIS A 78 -8.77 6.45 16.81
C HIS A 78 -9.48 7.42 17.76
N PRO A 79 -9.43 7.23 19.09
CA PRO A 79 -9.92 8.25 19.98
C PRO A 79 -9.15 9.52 19.64
N GLN A 80 -9.88 10.54 19.18
CA GLN A 80 -9.37 11.89 19.11
C GLN A 80 -8.96 12.25 20.54
N VAL A 81 -7.67 12.20 20.84
CA VAL A 81 -7.15 12.82 22.05
C VAL A 81 -7.20 14.31 21.77
N SER A 82 -8.29 14.94 22.19
CA SER A 82 -8.36 16.39 22.33
C SER A 82 -7.23 16.82 23.27
N PRO A 83 -6.39 17.82 22.91
CA PRO A 83 -5.48 18.40 23.88
C PRO A 83 -6.32 19.08 24.97
N ASP A 84 -6.08 18.70 26.22
CA ASP A 84 -6.69 19.31 27.38
C ASP A 84 -6.52 20.84 27.35
N ARG A 85 -7.61 21.53 27.72
CA ARG A 85 -7.69 22.97 27.88
C ARG A 85 -7.16 23.40 29.24
#